data_AF-A0A7C7KSG5-F1
#
_entry.id   AF-A0A7C7KSG5-F1
#
_cell.length_a   1.000
_cell.length_b   1.000
_cell.length_c   1.000
_cell.angle_alpha   90.00
_cell.angle_beta   90.00
_cell.angle_gamma   90.00
#
_symmetry.space_group_name_H-M   'P 1'
#
loop_
_entity.id
_entity.type
_entity.pdbx_description
1 polymer ?
#
loop_
_entity_poly.entity_id
_entity_poly.type
_entity_poly.pdbx_seq_one_letter_code
_entity_poly.pdbx_strand_id
1 'polypeptide(L)'
;PGGRVMRGAVLLDINSGERLEPDRARGIRTTKIDWKDRESVRKKLLGAGFTERTLDALALATKNIHCGVLAELCWSDDPTYTAGYVATPDRGYVRIDPLKHEGDPLGGRVYFILKDRLKEVMGCLQERAMLIDSLQL
;
A
#
# COMPACT_ATOMS: atom_id res chain seq x y z
N PRO A 1 -13.69 2.39 12.11
CA PRO A 1 -14.96 2.52 12.88
C PRO A 1 -15.49 1.13 13.22
N GLY A 2 -15.95 0.91 14.46
CA GLY A 2 -16.47 -0.40 14.89
C GLY A 2 -15.42 -1.41 15.36
N GLY A 3 -14.19 -0.98 15.68
CA GLY A 3 -13.17 -1.82 16.33
C GLY A 3 -12.60 -2.96 15.48
N ARG A 4 -12.78 -2.91 14.14
CA ARG A 4 -12.29 -3.94 13.21
C ARG A 4 -11.25 -3.37 12.25
N VAL A 5 -10.35 -4.24 11.80
CA VAL A 5 -9.42 -3.96 10.71
C VAL A 5 -10.19 -3.65 9.43
N MET A 6 -9.77 -2.59 8.73
CA MET A 6 -10.39 -2.18 7.47
C MET A 6 -9.93 -3.11 6.32
N ARG A 7 -10.80 -3.33 5.33
CA ARG A 7 -10.51 -4.16 4.15
C ARG A 7 -9.80 -3.39 3.02
N GLY A 8 -9.42 -2.14 3.28
CA GLY A 8 -8.85 -1.18 2.36
C GLY A 8 -8.10 -0.09 3.12
N ALA A 9 -7.59 0.90 2.41
CA ALA A 9 -6.81 1.99 2.96
C ALA A 9 -7.68 3.17 3.40
N VAL A 10 -7.18 3.89 4.40
CA VAL A 10 -7.60 5.26 4.73
C VAL A 10 -6.99 6.20 3.69
N LEU A 11 -7.77 7.17 3.20
CA LEU A 11 -7.24 8.31 2.47
C LEU A 11 -7.13 9.49 3.45
N LEU A 12 -5.92 9.94 3.74
CA LEU A 12 -5.67 11.01 4.70
C LEU A 12 -5.22 12.27 3.96
N ASP A 13 -5.91 13.39 4.20
CA ASP A 13 -5.46 14.69 3.71
C ASP A 13 -4.20 15.14 4.48
N ILE A 14 -3.13 15.49 3.78
CA ILE A 14 -1.87 15.88 4.42
C ILE A 14 -1.95 17.23 5.16
N ASN A 15 -2.88 18.10 4.76
CA ASN A 15 -2.98 19.44 5.33
C ASN A 15 -3.84 19.46 6.59
N SER A 16 -4.98 18.78 6.55
CA SER A 16 -5.95 18.78 7.65
C SER A 16 -5.90 17.54 8.55
N GLY A 17 -5.30 16.44 8.09
CA GLY A 17 -5.39 15.14 8.76
C GLY A 17 -6.78 14.49 8.66
N GLU A 18 -7.68 15.03 7.85
CA GLU A 18 -9.03 14.49 7.67
C GLU A 18 -9.00 13.17 6.86
N ARG A 19 -9.86 12.23 7.25
CA ARG A 19 -10.16 11.02 6.46
C ARG A 19 -11.12 11.34 5.32
N LEU A 20 -10.68 11.07 4.09
CA LEU A 20 -11.32 11.47 2.84
C LEU A 20 -12.06 10.33 2.12
N GLU A 21 -11.85 9.06 2.50
CA GLU A 21 -12.56 7.96 1.87
C GLU A 21 -14.08 8.00 2.17
N PRO A 22 -14.96 7.68 1.19
CA PRO A 22 -16.41 7.77 1.38
C PRO A 22 -16.95 6.80 2.43
N ASP A 23 -16.41 5.57 2.47
CA ASP A 23 -16.79 4.54 3.44
C ASP A 23 -15.62 4.29 4.40
N ARG A 24 -15.73 4.88 5.59
CA ARG A 24 -14.70 4.79 6.64
C ARG A 24 -14.56 3.39 7.26
N ALA A 25 -15.55 2.51 7.11
CA ALA A 25 -15.46 1.13 7.60
C ALA A 25 -14.79 0.21 6.57
N ARG A 26 -14.99 0.48 5.27
CA ARG A 26 -14.42 -0.31 4.17
C ARG A 26 -13.04 0.16 3.73
N GLY A 27 -12.85 1.47 3.57
CA GLY A 27 -11.65 2.04 2.93
C GLY A 27 -11.66 1.99 1.41
N ILE A 28 -10.60 2.50 0.79
CA ILE A 28 -10.34 2.40 -0.65
C ILE A 28 -9.46 1.18 -0.94
N ARG A 29 -9.77 0.44 -2.01
CA ARG A 29 -8.94 -0.68 -2.46
C ARG A 29 -8.28 -0.33 -3.79
N THR A 30 -6.96 -0.40 -3.79
CA THR A 30 -6.19 -0.42 -5.04
C THR A 30 -6.40 -1.76 -5.73
N THR A 31 -6.79 -1.70 -7.00
CA THR A 31 -7.13 -2.88 -7.82
C THR A 31 -6.49 -2.78 -9.20
N LYS A 32 -6.61 -3.82 -10.03
CA LYS A 32 -6.15 -3.80 -11.44
C LYS A 32 -4.66 -3.43 -11.58
N ILE A 33 -3.81 -4.06 -10.77
CA ILE A 33 -2.36 -3.95 -10.82
C ILE A 33 -1.74 -5.34 -10.78
N ASP A 34 -0.74 -5.58 -11.62
CA ASP A 34 0.12 -6.75 -11.50
C ASP A 34 1.50 -6.45 -12.11
N TRP A 35 2.41 -7.41 -11.97
CA TRP A 35 3.69 -7.41 -12.65
C TRP A 35 3.55 -7.94 -14.07
N LYS A 36 4.20 -7.30 -15.04
CA LYS A 36 4.21 -7.76 -16.43
C LYS A 36 4.86 -9.14 -16.57
N ASP A 37 5.96 -9.35 -15.84
CA ASP A 37 6.63 -10.65 -15.71
C ASP A 37 6.74 -11.00 -14.22
N ARG A 38 5.64 -11.49 -13.68
CA ARG A 38 5.51 -11.80 -12.25
C ARG A 38 6.50 -12.85 -11.77
N GLU A 39 6.76 -13.89 -12.56
CA GLU A 39 7.68 -14.96 -12.17
C GLU A 39 9.14 -14.50 -12.14
N SER A 40 9.55 -13.65 -13.08
CA SER A 40 10.90 -13.06 -13.05
C SER A 40 11.11 -12.19 -11.81
N VAL A 41 10.16 -11.30 -11.51
CA VAL A 41 10.23 -10.43 -10.33
C VAL A 41 10.20 -11.24 -9.03
N ARG A 42 9.35 -12.26 -8.97
CA ARG A 42 9.26 -13.20 -7.86
C ARG A 42 10.60 -13.87 -7.56
N LYS A 43 11.25 -14.46 -8.58
CA LYS A 43 12.58 -15.08 -8.42
C LYS A 43 13.62 -14.08 -7.91
N LYS A 44 13.62 -12.86 -8.45
CA LYS A 44 14.54 -11.78 -8.05
C LYS A 44 14.34 -11.40 -6.58
N LEU A 45 13.09 -11.22 -6.13
CA LEU A 45 12.76 -10.88 -4.74
C LEU A 45 13.12 -11.99 -3.76
N LEU A 46 12.74 -13.23 -4.06
CA LEU A 46 13.06 -14.39 -3.20
C LEU A 46 14.59 -14.59 -3.10
N GLY A 47 15.31 -14.44 -4.21
CA GLY A 47 16.77 -14.53 -4.24
C GLY A 47 17.47 -13.42 -3.43
N ALA A 48 16.81 -12.27 -3.23
CA ALA A 48 17.28 -11.19 -2.38
C ALA A 48 16.78 -11.28 -0.92
N GLY A 49 16.14 -12.39 -0.53
CA GLY A 49 15.67 -12.62 0.85
C GLY A 49 14.33 -11.96 1.19
N PHE A 50 13.60 -11.44 0.19
CA PHE A 50 12.23 -10.95 0.39
C PHE A 50 11.20 -12.09 0.29
N THR A 51 9.95 -11.77 0.61
CA THR A 51 8.84 -12.73 0.64
C THR A 51 7.86 -12.51 -0.51
N GLU A 52 6.99 -13.50 -0.78
CA GLU A 52 5.84 -13.33 -1.69
C GLU A 52 4.94 -12.15 -1.27
N ARG A 53 4.80 -11.90 0.03
CA ARG A 53 4.05 -10.72 0.52
C ARG A 53 4.68 -9.41 0.06
N THR A 54 6.00 -9.39 -0.08
CA THR A 54 6.74 -8.23 -0.59
C THR A 54 6.45 -8.01 -2.08
N LEU A 55 6.32 -9.09 -2.88
CA LEU A 55 5.95 -9.01 -4.30
C LEU A 55 4.60 -8.29 -4.50
N ASP A 56 3.58 -8.68 -3.73
CA ASP A 56 2.27 -8.05 -3.81
C ASP A 56 2.24 -6.64 -3.23
N ALA A 57 2.91 -6.43 -2.08
CA ALA A 57 2.97 -5.12 -1.43
C ALA A 57 3.67 -4.08 -2.31
N LEU A 58 4.78 -4.45 -2.96
CA LEU A 58 5.50 -3.59 -3.90
C LEU A 58 4.63 -3.19 -5.09
N ALA A 59 3.85 -4.13 -5.65
CA ALA A 59 2.96 -3.81 -6.76
C ALA A 59 1.91 -2.78 -6.38
N LEU A 60 1.24 -3.00 -5.24
CA LEU A 60 0.25 -2.07 -4.69
C LEU A 60 0.87 -0.69 -4.42
N ALA A 61 1.99 -0.64 -3.70
CA ALA A 61 2.66 0.62 -3.37
C ALA A 61 3.08 1.38 -4.63
N THR A 62 3.63 0.69 -5.63
CA THR A 62 4.02 1.29 -6.91
C THR A 62 2.83 1.95 -7.60
N LYS A 63 1.69 1.25 -7.69
CA LYS A 63 0.48 1.83 -8.26
C LYS A 63 -0.05 3.01 -7.42
N ASN A 64 -0.03 2.89 -6.09
CA ASN A 64 -0.51 3.94 -5.20
C ASN A 64 0.24 5.25 -5.46
N ILE A 65 1.57 5.17 -5.42
CA ILE A 65 2.45 6.32 -5.68
C ILE A 65 2.20 6.88 -7.09
N HIS A 66 2.11 6.01 -8.12
CA HIS A 66 1.81 6.45 -9.48
C HIS A 66 0.44 7.16 -9.61
N CYS A 67 -0.55 6.74 -8.83
CA CYS A 67 -1.89 7.32 -8.82
C CYS A 67 -2.00 8.63 -8.04
N GLY A 68 -0.89 9.18 -7.52
CA GLY A 68 -0.88 10.46 -6.80
C GLY A 68 -0.93 10.35 -5.28
N VAL A 69 -0.70 9.16 -4.72
CA VAL A 69 -0.43 9.01 -3.29
C VAL A 69 0.98 9.55 -2.98
N LEU A 70 1.08 10.47 -2.04
CA LEU A 70 2.32 11.16 -1.69
C LEU A 70 3.18 10.36 -0.72
N ALA A 71 2.52 9.58 0.13
CA ALA A 71 3.15 8.58 0.98
C ALA A 71 2.17 7.46 1.29
N GLU A 72 2.68 6.24 1.50
CA GLU A 72 1.92 5.12 2.04
C GLU A 72 2.59 4.62 3.31
N LEU A 73 1.79 4.38 4.34
CA LEU A 73 2.16 3.62 5.53
C LEU A 73 1.35 2.33 5.56
N CYS A 74 2.01 1.19 5.73
CA CYS A 74 1.34 -0.11 5.75
C CYS A 74 2.00 -1.08 6.72
N TRP A 75 1.18 -1.82 7.46
CA TRP A 75 1.61 -3.03 8.15
C TRP A 75 0.50 -4.08 8.16
N SER A 76 0.91 -5.33 8.34
CA SER A 76 0.02 -6.48 8.25
C SER A 76 -0.94 -6.56 9.43
N ASP A 77 -2.14 -7.05 9.20
CA ASP A 77 -3.10 -7.48 10.23
C ASP A 77 -2.87 -8.93 10.68
N ASP A 78 -2.03 -9.67 9.96
CA ASP A 78 -1.55 -11.00 10.37
C ASP A 78 -0.74 -10.91 11.68
N PRO A 79 -1.18 -11.52 12.79
CA PRO A 79 -0.50 -11.44 14.08
C PRO A 79 0.93 -11.99 14.09
N THR A 80 1.29 -12.82 13.10
CA THR A 80 2.62 -13.45 12.98
C THR A 80 3.58 -12.65 12.09
N TYR A 81 3.11 -11.57 11.45
CA TYR A 81 3.91 -10.75 10.53
C TYR A 81 4.05 -9.32 11.06
N THR A 82 5.18 -9.03 11.69
CA THR A 82 5.46 -7.75 12.36
C THR A 82 6.03 -6.68 11.44
N ALA A 83 6.57 -7.07 10.29
CA ALA A 83 7.15 -6.14 9.33
C ALA A 83 6.05 -5.26 8.67
N GLY A 84 6.40 -4.01 8.43
CA GLY A 84 5.65 -3.05 7.64
C GLY A 84 6.55 -2.27 6.70
N TYR A 85 6.02 -1.19 6.14
CA TYR A 85 6.78 -0.30 5.28
C TYR A 85 6.22 1.11 5.24
N VAL A 86 7.07 2.02 4.80
CA VAL A 86 6.70 3.34 4.29
C VAL A 86 7.13 3.43 2.82
N ALA A 87 6.26 3.92 1.95
CA ALA A 87 6.59 4.16 0.55
C ALA A 87 6.38 5.62 0.17
N THR A 88 7.31 6.20 -0.58
CA THR A 88 7.26 7.60 -1.06
C THR A 88 7.86 7.69 -2.47
N PRO A 89 7.51 8.72 -3.27
CA PRO A 89 8.13 8.92 -4.59
C PRO A 89 9.65 9.10 -4.53
N ASP A 90 10.17 9.76 -3.50
CA ASP A 90 11.58 10.14 -3.38
C ASP A 90 12.45 9.06 -2.70
N ARG A 91 11.90 8.28 -1.76
CA ARG A 91 12.65 7.22 -1.04
C ARG A 91 12.31 5.80 -1.47
N GLY A 92 11.35 5.63 -2.38
CA GLY A 92 10.88 4.32 -2.79
C GLY A 92 10.22 3.56 -1.63
N TYR A 93 10.41 2.24 -1.60
CA TYR A 93 9.79 1.32 -0.65
C TYR A 93 10.75 0.99 0.50
N VAL A 94 10.49 1.55 1.69
CA VAL A 94 11.33 1.41 2.88
C VAL A 94 10.68 0.43 3.86
N ARG A 95 11.27 -0.76 4.01
CA ARG A 95 10.81 -1.77 4.98
C ARG A 95 11.20 -1.38 6.40
N ILE A 96 10.31 -1.66 7.35
CA ILE A 96 10.52 -1.46 8.77
C ILE A 96 10.10 -2.73 9.50
N ASP A 97 11.00 -3.29 10.32
CA ASP A 97 10.73 -4.52 11.05
C ASP A 97 11.39 -4.46 12.45
N PRO A 98 10.61 -4.55 13.54
CA PRO A 98 9.15 -4.63 13.60
C PRO A 98 8.45 -3.27 13.51
N LEU A 99 7.21 -3.25 13.00
CA LEU A 99 6.29 -2.09 13.07
C LEU A 99 5.09 -2.31 14.03
N LYS A 100 4.93 -3.53 14.55
CA LYS A 100 3.97 -3.90 15.60
C LYS A 100 4.51 -5.02 16.48
N HIS A 101 3.89 -5.23 17.62
CA HIS A 101 4.20 -6.37 18.48
C HIS A 101 3.70 -7.69 17.86
N GLU A 102 4.44 -8.78 18.10
CA GLU A 102 3.99 -10.13 17.76
C GLU A 102 2.68 -10.44 18.51
N GLY A 103 1.72 -11.05 17.82
CA GLY A 103 0.40 -11.33 18.36
C GLY A 103 -0.62 -10.19 18.23
N ASP A 104 -0.20 -8.97 17.87
CA ASP A 104 -1.13 -7.85 17.64
C ASP A 104 -1.90 -8.06 16.31
N PRO A 105 -3.24 -8.22 16.35
CA PRO A 105 -4.05 -8.44 15.17
C PRO A 105 -4.37 -7.15 14.39
N LEU A 106 -3.94 -5.99 14.86
CA LEU A 106 -4.23 -4.72 14.22
C LEU A 106 -3.25 -4.44 13.09
N GLY A 107 -3.82 -4.23 11.89
CA GLY A 107 -3.12 -3.87 10.67
C GLY A 107 -3.82 -2.73 9.94
N GLY A 108 -3.20 -2.24 8.87
CA GLY A 108 -3.85 -1.22 8.05
C GLY A 108 -2.95 -0.58 7.02
N ARG A 109 -3.59 0.29 6.23
CA ARG A 109 -2.96 1.11 5.21
C ARG A 109 -3.47 2.54 5.30
N VAL A 110 -2.56 3.49 5.17
CA VAL A 110 -2.87 4.92 5.09
C VAL A 110 -2.20 5.51 3.86
N TYR A 111 -2.99 6.14 3.00
CA TYR A 111 -2.51 6.86 1.81
C TYR A 111 -2.63 8.35 2.07
N PHE A 112 -1.49 9.03 2.08
CA PHE A 112 -1.39 10.46 2.27
C PHE A 112 -1.58 11.17 0.93
N ILE A 113 -2.59 12.04 0.81
CA ILE A 113 -2.96 12.72 -0.43
C ILE A 113 -3.30 14.19 -0.20
N LEU A 114 -3.39 14.97 -1.27
CA LEU A 114 -4.02 16.28 -1.23
C LEU A 114 -5.53 16.14 -1.51
N LYS A 115 -6.36 16.82 -0.69
CA LYS A 115 -7.83 16.76 -0.80
C LYS A 115 -8.38 17.14 -2.17
N ASP A 116 -7.77 18.09 -2.87
CA ASP A 116 -8.18 18.54 -4.21
C ASP A 116 -7.96 17.46 -5.29
N ARG A 117 -7.02 16.53 -5.09
CA ARG A 117 -6.74 15.40 -5.97
C ARG A 117 -7.61 14.16 -5.69
N LEU A 118 -8.47 14.18 -4.68
CA LEU A 118 -9.22 13.01 -4.19
C LEU A 118 -9.90 12.19 -5.30
N LYS A 119 -10.66 12.86 -6.18
CA LYS A 119 -11.42 12.19 -7.25
C LYS A 119 -10.50 11.49 -8.25
N GLU A 120 -9.42 12.15 -8.64
CA GLU A 120 -8.43 11.61 -9.59
C GLU A 120 -7.70 10.40 -8.98
N VAL A 121 -7.21 10.55 -7.75
CA VAL A 121 -6.51 9.47 -7.04
C VAL A 121 -7.42 8.26 -6.91
N MET A 122 -8.66 8.42 -6.42
CA MET A 122 -9.60 7.32 -6.28
C MET A 122 -9.89 6.62 -7.62
N GLY A 123 -10.13 7.39 -8.68
CA GLY A 123 -10.35 6.85 -10.02
C GLY A 123 -9.17 6.02 -10.51
N CYS A 124 -7.94 6.51 -10.32
CA CYS A 124 -6.74 5.76 -10.69
C CYS A 124 -6.58 4.48 -9.86
N LEU A 125 -6.72 4.55 -8.53
CA LEU A 125 -6.54 3.41 -7.63
C LEU A 125 -7.49 2.26 -7.96
N GLN A 126 -8.76 2.56 -8.25
CA GLN A 126 -9.79 1.54 -8.44
C GLN A 126 -9.94 1.10 -9.91
N GLU A 127 -9.89 2.05 -10.86
CA GLU A 127 -10.34 1.78 -12.22
C GLU A 127 -9.25 1.60 -13.26
N ARG A 128 -8.08 2.22 -13.08
CA ARG A 128 -6.99 2.17 -14.06
C ARG A 128 -6.23 0.85 -14.01
N ALA A 129 -6.20 0.10 -15.11
CA ALA A 129 -5.34 -1.08 -15.21
C ALA A 129 -3.87 -0.69 -15.41
N MET A 130 -2.96 -1.36 -14.72
CA MET A 130 -1.53 -1.12 -14.80
C MET A 130 -0.74 -2.42 -14.73
N LEU A 131 0.33 -2.51 -15.51
CA LEU A 131 1.36 -3.55 -15.41
C LEU A 131 2.69 -2.90 -15.10
N ILE A 132 3.42 -3.45 -14.12
CA ILE A 132 4.76 -2.97 -13.76
C ILE A 132 5.78 -3.72 -14.60
N ASP A 133 6.56 -2.99 -15.40
CA ASP A 133 7.51 -3.59 -16.35
C ASP A 133 8.69 -4.28 -15.66
N SER A 134 9.26 -3.66 -14.61
CA SER A 134 10.45 -4.21 -13.95
C SER A 134 10.61 -3.71 -12.52
N LEU A 135 11.38 -4.46 -11.73
CA LEU A 135 11.80 -4.08 -10.38
C LEU A 135 13.28 -3.66 -10.38
N GLN A 136 13.55 -2.45 -9.90
CA GLN A 136 14.88 -2.00 -9.53
C GLN A 136 15.06 -2.21 -8.02
N LEU A 137 16.07 -3.00 -7.65
CA LEU A 137 16.44 -3.28 -6.25
C LEU A 137 17.57 -2.35 -5.84
#